data_AF-A0A1Z8LL51-F1
#
_entry.id   AF-A0A1Z8LL51-F1
#
_cell.length_a   1.000
_cell.length_b   1.000
_cell.length_c   1.000
_cell.angle_alpha   90.00
_cell.angle_beta   90.00
_cell.angle_gamma   90.00
#
_symmetry.space_group_name_H-M   'P 1'
#
loop_
_entity.id
_entity.type
_entity.pdbx_description
1 polymer ?
#
loop_
_entity_poly.entity_id
_entity_poly.type
_entity_poly.pdbx_seq_one_letter_code
_entity_poly.pdbx_strand_id
1 'polypeptide(L)' 'MPIPIPGKDESKDDFMNRCMADSAMNEDYDETDQRFAVCNIQWEDKDDKAISDIDFRPTTGMASEARKGLEWRKEY' A
#
# COMPACT_ATOMS: atom_id res chain seq x y z
N MET A 1 10.25 -13.80 10.51
CA MET A 1 9.12 -14.34 9.71
C MET A 1 8.36 -13.15 9.11
N PRO A 2 7.62 -13.28 8.00
CA PRO A 2 6.86 -12.15 7.47
C PRO A 2 5.64 -11.85 8.34
N ILE A 3 5.39 -10.56 8.58
CA ILE A 3 4.23 -10.08 9.34
C ILE A 3 2.91 -10.47 8.63
N PRO A 4 1.87 -10.89 9.38
CA PRO A 4 0.54 -11.21 8.85
C PRO A 4 -0.13 -10.08 8.06
N ILE A 5 -0.70 -10.41 6.91
CA ILE A 5 -1.55 -9.53 6.09
C ILE A 5 -3.02 -9.97 6.23
N PRO A 6 -4.00 -9.05 6.23
CA PRO A 6 -5.42 -9.39 6.27
C PRO A 6 -5.89 -10.24 5.08
N GLY A 7 -6.70 -11.26 5.37
CA GLY A 7 -7.42 -12.03 4.36
C GLY A 7 -8.61 -11.26 3.77
N LYS A 8 -9.02 -11.60 2.54
CA LYS A 8 -10.15 -10.95 1.86
C LYS A 8 -11.47 -11.08 2.63
N ASP A 9 -11.74 -12.28 3.17
CA ASP A 9 -12.97 -12.61 3.90
C ASP A 9 -12.74 -12.77 5.42
N GLU A 10 -11.54 -12.41 5.90
CA GLU A 10 -11.22 -12.41 7.35
C GLU A 10 -11.95 -11.24 8.02
N SER A 11 -12.44 -11.45 9.25
CA SER A 11 -13.02 -10.36 10.07
C SER A 11 -11.90 -9.51 10.67
N LYS A 12 -12.22 -8.26 11.03
CA LYS A 12 -11.23 -7.36 11.66
C LYS A 12 -10.69 -7.98 12.95
N ASP A 13 -11.57 -8.52 13.78
CA ASP A 13 -11.19 -9.08 15.08
C ASP A 13 -10.30 -10.33 14.93
N ASP A 14 -10.61 -11.22 13.99
CA ASP A 14 -9.78 -12.41 13.72
C ASP A 14 -8.37 -12.01 13.25
N PHE A 15 -8.30 -11.03 12.34
CA PHE A 15 -7.03 -10.50 11.87
C PHE A 15 -6.24 -9.84 13.00
N MET A 16 -6.88 -8.99 13.81
CA MET A 16 -6.21 -8.29 14.92
C MET A 16 -5.64 -9.29 15.93
N ASN A 17 -6.38 -10.35 16.27
CA ASN A 17 -5.89 -11.40 17.17
C ASN A 17 -4.65 -12.10 16.60
N ARG A 18 -4.67 -12.45 15.30
CA ARG A 18 -3.54 -13.12 14.64
C ARG A 18 -2.33 -12.20 14.48
N CYS A 19 -2.55 -10.95 14.10
CA CYS A 19 -1.51 -9.96 13.88
C CYS A 19 -0.80 -9.57 15.19
N MET A 20 -1.54 -9.28 16.26
CA MET A 20 -0.93 -8.91 17.55
C MET A 20 -0.22 -10.08 18.25
N ALA A 21 -0.66 -11.33 18.01
CA ALA A 21 -0.04 -12.52 18.57
C ALA A 21 1.14 -13.05 17.73
N ASP A 22 1.43 -12.44 16.58
CA ASP A 22 2.47 -12.92 15.68
C ASP A 22 3.87 -12.76 16.29
N SER A 23 4.71 -13.77 16.12
CA SER A 23 6.07 -13.77 16.68
C SER A 23 6.96 -12.66 16.10
N ALA A 24 6.83 -12.32 14.82
CA ALA A 24 7.60 -11.21 14.23
C ALA A 24 7.10 -9.87 14.77
N MET A 25 5.79 -9.71 15.00
CA MET A 25 5.25 -8.52 15.66
C MET A 25 5.78 -8.35 17.09
N ASN A 26 5.93 -9.45 17.83
CA ASN A 26 6.48 -9.40 19.19
C ASN A 26 8.01 -9.21 19.22
N GLU A 27 8.72 -9.48 18.12
CA GLU A 27 10.17 -9.28 18.00
C GLU A 27 10.52 -7.87 17.50
N ASP A 28 9.76 -7.36 16.52
CA ASP A 28 10.02 -6.08 15.88
C ASP A 28 9.35 -4.89 16.60
N TYR A 29 8.30 -5.17 17.39
CA TYR A 29 7.52 -4.16 18.10
C TYR A 29 7.22 -4.61 19.53
N ASP A 30 8.08 -4.22 20.47
CA ASP A 30 7.96 -4.59 21.89
C ASP A 30 6.67 -4.05 22.53
N GLU A 31 6.26 -2.85 22.15
CA GLU A 31 5.11 -2.17 22.73
C GLU A 31 3.79 -2.58 22.06
N THR A 32 2.78 -2.86 22.90
CA THR A 32 1.45 -3.29 22.43
C THR A 32 0.80 -2.25 21.51
N ASP A 33 0.98 -0.97 21.83
CA ASP A 33 0.41 0.13 21.04
C ASP A 33 1.03 0.22 19.65
N GLN A 34 2.32 -0.12 19.52
CA GLN A 34 3.00 -0.16 18.22
C GLN A 34 2.47 -1.32 17.37
N ARG A 35 2.35 -2.53 17.95
CA ARG A 35 1.74 -3.68 17.27
C ARG A 35 0.34 -3.35 16.80
N PHE A 36 -0.47 -2.75 17.67
CA PHE A 36 -1.84 -2.36 17.35
C PHE A 36 -1.90 -1.34 16.20
N ALA A 37 -1.02 -0.35 16.21
CA ALA A 37 -0.95 0.65 15.13
C ALA A 37 -0.61 0.00 13.78
N VAL A 38 0.42 -0.86 13.73
CA VAL A 38 0.82 -1.54 12.48
C VAL A 38 -0.28 -2.48 11.99
N CYS A 39 -0.91 -3.25 12.90
CA CYS A 39 -2.01 -4.12 12.54
C CYS A 39 -3.21 -3.30 12.00
N ASN A 40 -3.57 -2.18 12.63
CA ASN A 40 -4.67 -1.35 12.09
C ASN A 40 -4.37 -0.78 10.71
N ILE A 41 -3.16 -0.25 10.49
CA ILE A 41 -2.78 0.28 9.17
C ILE A 41 -2.91 -0.82 8.11
N GLN A 42 -2.41 -2.03 8.39
CA GLN A 42 -2.55 -3.13 7.44
C GLN A 42 -4.00 -3.52 7.17
N TRP A 43 -4.86 -3.44 8.19
CA TRP A 43 -6.29 -3.67 8.04
C TRP A 43 -6.97 -2.60 7.18
N GLU A 44 -6.64 -1.32 7.38
CA GLU A 44 -7.14 -0.21 6.57
C GLU A 44 -6.65 -0.32 5.12
N ASP A 45 -5.37 -0.67 4.93
CA ASP A 45 -4.74 -0.86 3.62
C ASP A 45 -5.26 -2.09 2.86
N LYS A 46 -6.07 -2.94 3.50
CA LYS A 46 -6.68 -4.13 2.86
C LYS A 46 -7.44 -3.75 1.60
N ASP A 47 -8.09 -2.58 1.62
CA ASP A 47 -8.90 -2.05 0.52
C ASP A 47 -8.09 -1.10 -0.39
N ASP A 48 -6.99 -0.50 0.11
CA ASP A 48 -6.08 0.37 -0.67
C ASP A 48 -5.15 -0.40 -1.62
N LYS A 49 -5.22 -1.73 -1.66
CA LYS A 49 -4.68 -2.52 -2.78
C LYS A 49 -5.21 -2.08 -4.15
N ALA A 50 -6.31 -1.32 -4.17
CA ALA A 50 -6.79 -0.60 -5.34
C ALA A 50 -5.73 0.30 -6.00
N ILE A 51 -4.70 0.79 -5.28
CA ILE A 51 -3.61 1.59 -5.87
C ILE A 51 -2.81 0.80 -6.90
N SER A 52 -2.61 -0.51 -6.68
CA SER A 52 -1.86 -1.35 -7.62
C SER A 52 -2.58 -1.55 -8.97
N ASP A 53 -3.90 -1.35 -8.99
CA ASP A 53 -4.74 -1.42 -10.20
C ASP A 53 -4.83 -0.06 -10.93
N ILE A 54 -4.24 1.02 -10.39
CA ILE A 54 -4.22 2.33 -11.03
C ILE A 54 -3.09 2.35 -12.08
N ASP A 55 -3.45 2.50 -13.36
CA ASP A 55 -2.48 2.72 -14.42
C ASP A 55 -1.92 4.15 -14.35
N PHE A 56 -0.73 4.29 -13.76
CA PHE A 56 -0.01 5.57 -13.69
C PHE A 56 0.62 6.01 -15.03
N ARG A 57 0.40 5.28 -16.12
CA ARG A 57 0.89 5.70 -17.44
C ARG A 57 0.13 6.92 -17.93
N PRO A 58 0.83 7.95 -18.44
CA PRO A 58 0.17 9.10 -19.02
C PRO A 58 -0.68 8.66 -20.21
N THR A 59 -1.87 9.25 -20.32
CA THR A 59 -2.76 9.01 -21.46
C THR A 59 -2.06 9.41 -22.77
N THR A 60 -2.54 8.88 -23.90
CA THR A 60 -2.03 9.24 -25.23
C THR A 60 -2.05 10.75 -25.47
N GLY A 61 -3.05 11.47 -24.96
CA GLY A 61 -3.15 12.93 -25.04
C GLY A 61 -2.02 13.63 -24.27
N MET A 62 -1.80 13.23 -23.01
CA MET A 62 -0.70 13.77 -22.20
C MET A 62 0.67 13.51 -22.84
N ALA A 63 0.87 12.30 -23.39
CA ALA A 63 2.10 11.94 -24.08
C ALA A 63 2.31 12.71 -25.41
N SER A 64 1.22 13.12 -26.08
CA SER A 64 1.27 13.94 -27.29
C SER A 64 1.68 15.38 -26.98
N GLU A 65 1.06 16.00 -25.96
CA GLU A 65 1.41 17.36 -25.56
C GLU A 65 2.84 17.46 -25.03
N ALA A 66 3.29 16.47 -24.26
CA ALA A 66 4.68 16.40 -23.81
C ALA A 66 5.67 16.33 -25.00
N ARG A 67 5.33 15.60 -26.07
CA ARG A 67 6.16 15.52 -27.30
C ARG A 67 6.28 16.87 -27.99
N LYS A 68 5.19 17.61 -28.15
CA LYS A 68 5.21 18.96 -28.73
C LYS A 68 6.13 19.90 -27.95
N GLY A 69 6.09 19.85 -26.62
CA GLY A 69 6.99 20.65 -25.78
C GLY A 69 8.47 20.29 -25.95
N LEU A 70 8.79 19.00 -26.17
CA LEU A 70 10.15 18.57 -26.48
C LEU A 70 10.62 19.01 -27.87
N GLU A 71 9.71 19.08 -28.84
CA GLU A 71 10.00 19.63 -30.17
C GLU A 71 10.30 21.12 -30.09
N TRP A 72 9.50 21.90 -29.35
CA TRP A 72 9.77 23.33 -29.14
C TRP A 72 11.14 23.60 -28.52
N ARG A 73 11.60 22.77 -27.59
CA ARG A 73 12.96 22.89 -27.00
C ARG A 73 14.09 22.72 -28.02
N LYS A 74 13.83 22.09 -29.17
CA LYS A 74 14.83 21.95 -30.25
C LYS A 74 14.80 23.15 -31.19
N GLU A 75 13.68 23.86 -31.22
CA GLU A 75 13.42 24.97 -32.14
C GLU A 75 13.73 26.35 -31.51
N TYR A 76 13.57 26.47 -30.20
CA TYR A 76 13.89 27.64 -29.39
C TYR A 76 14.90 27.31 -28.29
#